data_AF-A0A7W1MVK3-F1
#
_entry.id   AF-A0A7W1MVK3-F1
#
_cell.length_a   1.000
_cell.length_b   1.000
_cell.length_c   1.000
_cell.angle_alpha   90.00
_cell.angle_beta   90.00
_cell.angle_gamma   90.00
#
_symmetry.space_group_name_H-M   'P 1'
#
loop_
_entity.id
_entity.type
_entity.pdbx_description
1 polymer ?
#
loop_
_entity_poly.entity_id
_entity_poly.type
_entity_poly.pdbx_seq_one_letter_code
_entity_poly.pdbx_strand_id
1 'polypeptide(L)'
;MAERYDPLEVKRRLPFLDVLAHEGVPVRRSGPNYVATCPFHQERSASFTVYVGSDPAEDHAFCFGCGWPNGKPGDVIGFYQAKRGVDFAVAIAQLASLGAVPPSVKTEWRARENVSRMTASKKQLDKPALPQLRTLNEDEQEQLAKLRGLSVEGVAAACEAKRVAFCPWPAWEPQPCWLVTDSARYVAQFRRLDGAMFVRHDGREIKCWSKGSPTWPLGAGEIGEQSAVLLVEGGADMLAGYHFLEGFGRLEQVAVCAVLGASMRLAVEALPYFYRKRVRIVLDDDEAGTNAAARWTEQLTEAGAAVESFSLSGLTTKEGLKVKDLNDLALVEESAWLDPELKAAFLDWDF
;
A
#
# COMPACT_ATOMS: atom_id res chain seq x y z
N MET A 1 -7.59 12.11 -3.43
CA MET A 1 -7.63 12.87 -2.14
C MET A 1 -6.83 14.15 -2.33
N ALA A 2 -7.30 15.31 -1.85
CA ALA A 2 -6.55 16.56 -1.99
C ALA A 2 -5.27 16.51 -1.16
N GLU A 3 -4.12 16.69 -1.80
CA GLU A 3 -2.81 16.78 -1.15
C GLU A 3 -2.81 17.91 -0.11
N ARG A 4 -2.22 17.64 1.06
CA ARG A 4 -2.10 18.64 2.14
C ARG A 4 -0.65 18.85 2.48
N TYR A 5 -0.21 20.10 2.54
CA TYR A 5 1.18 20.50 2.81
C TYR A 5 1.30 21.22 4.16
N ASP A 6 2.50 21.21 4.75
CA ASP A 6 2.76 21.82 6.06
C ASP A 6 3.09 23.31 5.83
N PRO A 7 2.25 24.25 6.32
CA PRO A 7 2.48 25.68 6.11
C PRO A 7 3.85 26.15 6.60
N LEU A 8 4.41 25.58 7.67
CA LEU A 8 5.72 26.01 8.19
C LEU A 8 6.86 25.55 7.28
N GLU A 9 6.78 24.34 6.76
CA GLU A 9 7.79 23.82 5.84
C GLU A 9 7.75 24.56 4.49
N VAL A 10 6.56 24.89 4.02
CA VAL A 10 6.39 25.74 2.83
C VAL A 10 7.10 27.09 3.02
N LYS A 11 6.91 27.75 4.17
CA LYS A 11 7.58 29.03 4.46
C LYS A 11 9.10 28.91 4.59
N ARG A 12 9.61 27.80 5.13
CA ARG A 12 11.08 27.56 5.22
C ARG A 12 11.74 27.34 3.87
N ARG A 13 11.04 26.61 2.98
CA ARG A 13 11.54 26.28 1.63
C ARG A 13 11.37 27.41 0.63
N LEU A 14 10.38 28.27 0.86
CA LEU A 14 10.16 29.49 0.10
C LEU A 14 10.13 30.70 1.04
N PRO A 15 11.32 31.22 1.42
CA PRO A 15 11.47 32.48 2.13
C PRO A 15 10.74 33.63 1.43
N PHE A 16 10.36 34.66 2.17
CA PHE A 16 9.51 35.75 1.65
C PHE A 16 10.17 36.47 0.46
N LEU A 17 11.49 36.69 0.54
CA LEU A 17 12.24 37.36 -0.54
C LEU A 17 12.25 36.56 -1.85
N ASP A 18 12.31 35.23 -1.78
CA ASP A 18 12.30 34.36 -2.95
C ASP A 18 10.94 34.39 -3.65
N VAL A 19 9.86 34.41 -2.86
CA VAL A 19 8.51 34.58 -3.39
C VAL A 19 8.32 35.97 -4.00
N LEU A 20 8.87 37.03 -3.42
CA LEU A 20 8.83 38.37 -4.03
C LEU A 20 9.58 38.41 -5.35
N ALA A 21 10.75 37.77 -5.43
CA ALA A 21 11.51 37.67 -6.67
C ALA A 21 10.74 36.91 -7.75
N HIS A 22 10.12 35.77 -7.39
CA HIS A 22 9.25 35.00 -8.28
C HIS A 22 8.04 35.81 -8.77
N GLU A 23 7.42 36.62 -7.92
CA GLU A 23 6.31 37.50 -8.27
C GLU A 23 6.74 38.82 -8.95
N GLY A 24 8.03 38.98 -9.27
CA GLY A 24 8.56 40.14 -9.99
C GLY A 24 8.58 41.43 -9.18
N VAL A 25 8.64 41.35 -7.85
CA VAL A 25 8.67 42.51 -6.96
C VAL A 25 10.13 42.83 -6.59
N PRO A 26 10.71 43.92 -7.13
CA PRO A 26 12.10 44.27 -6.83
C PRO A 26 12.23 44.77 -5.39
N VAL A 27 13.22 44.24 -4.67
CA VAL A 27 13.52 44.59 -3.28
C VAL A 27 14.87 45.31 -3.17
N ARG A 28 14.99 46.23 -2.21
CA ARG A 28 16.24 46.88 -1.84
C ARG A 28 16.52 46.68 -0.36
N ARG A 29 17.77 46.40 0.00
CA ARG A 29 18.18 46.28 1.41
C ARG A 29 18.11 47.64 2.12
N SER A 30 17.59 47.64 3.35
CA SER A 30 17.48 48.81 4.23
C SER A 30 17.74 48.40 5.68
N GLY A 31 19.01 48.52 6.11
CA GLY A 31 19.46 48.04 7.41
C GLY A 31 19.34 46.49 7.51
N PRO A 32 18.73 45.95 8.57
CA PRO A 32 18.48 44.51 8.70
C PRO A 32 17.32 44.01 7.82
N ASN A 33 16.49 44.91 7.30
CA ASN A 33 15.26 44.61 6.57
C ASN A 33 15.41 44.85 5.06
N TYR A 34 14.35 44.54 4.32
CA TYR A 34 14.23 44.85 2.89
C TYR A 34 13.01 45.73 2.65
N VAL A 35 13.06 46.57 1.63
CA VAL A 35 11.96 47.45 1.24
C VAL A 35 11.63 47.31 -0.25
N ALA A 36 10.35 47.43 -0.60
CA ALA A 36 9.84 47.43 -1.96
C ALA A 36 8.70 48.44 -2.12
N THR A 37 8.36 48.78 -3.37
CA THR A 37 7.07 49.41 -3.69
C THR A 37 5.95 48.41 -3.43
N CYS A 38 4.90 48.83 -2.74
CA CYS A 38 3.81 47.93 -2.37
C CYS A 38 3.14 47.26 -3.58
N PRO A 39 3.00 45.92 -3.58
CA PRO A 39 2.31 45.21 -4.65
C PRO A 39 0.78 45.35 -4.63
N PHE A 40 0.22 46.00 -3.59
CA PHE A 40 -1.23 46.05 -3.30
C PHE A 40 -1.83 47.45 -3.41
N HIS A 41 -1.02 48.50 -3.48
CA HIS A 41 -1.49 49.86 -3.76
C HIS A 41 -0.46 50.62 -4.59
N GLN A 42 -0.91 51.63 -5.33
CA GLN A 42 -0.03 52.40 -6.20
C GLN A 42 0.71 53.48 -5.40
N GLU A 43 2.03 53.37 -5.36
CA GLU A 43 2.91 54.36 -4.72
C GLU A 43 4.23 54.54 -5.49
N ARG A 44 4.93 55.65 -5.21
CA ARG A 44 6.26 55.93 -5.76
C ARG A 44 7.39 55.66 -4.76
N SER A 45 7.09 55.74 -3.46
CA SER A 45 8.03 55.41 -2.38
C SER A 45 7.94 53.93 -2.04
N ALA A 46 9.05 53.35 -1.56
CA ALA A 46 9.07 51.97 -1.09
C ALA A 46 8.53 51.91 0.36
N SER A 47 7.23 51.65 0.53
CA SER A 47 6.60 51.58 1.86
C SER A 47 6.36 50.15 2.35
N PHE A 48 6.61 49.13 1.50
CA PHE A 48 6.48 47.72 1.84
C PHE A 48 7.78 47.20 2.44
N THR A 49 7.79 46.97 3.75
CA THR A 49 8.97 46.51 4.48
C THR A 49 8.85 45.02 4.78
N VAL A 50 9.87 44.24 4.42
CA VAL A 50 10.03 42.81 4.72
C VAL A 50 11.06 42.65 5.82
N TYR A 51 10.66 41.97 6.88
CA TYR A 51 11.47 41.60 8.03
C TYR A 51 11.86 40.13 7.87
N VAL A 52 13.16 39.87 7.84
CA VAL A 52 13.70 38.51 7.70
C VAL A 52 14.16 37.98 9.06
N GLY A 53 13.66 36.80 9.43
CA GLY A 53 13.96 36.15 10.70
C GLY A 53 15.25 35.33 10.66
N SER A 54 15.59 34.73 11.80
CA SER A 54 16.62 33.67 11.84
C SER A 54 16.11 32.35 11.27
N ASP A 55 14.81 32.10 11.36
CA ASP A 55 14.10 31.05 10.63
C ASP A 55 13.24 31.72 9.54
N PRO A 56 13.37 31.35 8.25
CA PRO A 56 12.55 31.93 7.18
C PRO A 56 11.04 31.79 7.39
N ALA A 57 10.58 30.84 8.22
CA ALA A 57 9.17 30.74 8.59
C ALA A 57 8.64 31.94 9.38
N GLU A 58 9.53 32.73 9.98
CA GLU A 58 9.22 33.94 10.75
C GLU A 58 9.19 35.21 9.88
N ASP A 59 9.57 35.09 8.61
CA ASP A 59 9.56 36.21 7.67
C ASP A 59 8.15 36.78 7.54
N HIS A 60 8.07 38.11 7.61
CA HIS A 60 6.82 38.83 7.48
C HIS A 60 7.03 40.18 6.82
N ALA A 61 5.96 40.74 6.29
CA ALA A 61 5.97 42.05 5.69
C ALA A 61 4.83 42.93 6.19
N PHE A 62 5.07 44.23 6.16
CA PHE A 62 4.06 45.24 6.46
C PHE A 62 4.22 46.43 5.52
N CYS A 63 3.11 46.93 5.02
CA CYS A 63 3.11 48.15 4.24
C CYS A 63 2.72 49.36 5.11
N PHE A 64 3.65 50.30 5.31
CA PHE A 64 3.37 51.54 6.03
C PHE A 64 2.50 52.54 5.25
N GLY A 65 2.29 52.31 3.95
CA GLY A 65 1.44 53.14 3.10
C GLY A 65 -0.05 52.77 3.18
N CYS A 66 -0.39 51.50 2.94
CA CYS A 66 -1.78 51.02 2.91
C CYS A 66 -2.18 50.12 4.08
N GLY A 67 -1.22 49.73 4.93
CA GLY A 67 -1.46 48.85 6.06
C GLY A 67 -1.60 47.37 5.69
N TRP A 68 -1.25 46.91 4.49
CA TRP A 68 -1.40 45.50 4.11
C TRP A 68 -0.77 44.51 5.13
N PRO A 69 -1.42 43.34 5.39
CA PRO A 69 -2.73 42.94 4.87
C PRO A 69 -3.94 43.61 5.53
N ASN A 70 -3.88 44.04 6.80
CA ASN A 70 -5.03 44.61 7.54
C ASN A 70 -4.57 45.40 8.80
N GLY A 71 -3.66 46.34 8.64
CA GLY A 71 -3.02 47.10 9.72
C GLY A 71 -2.07 46.29 10.61
N LYS A 72 -1.65 45.10 10.16
CA LYS A 72 -0.80 44.15 10.91
C LYS A 72 0.22 43.51 9.97
N PRO A 73 1.34 42.96 10.47
CA PRO A 73 2.26 42.16 9.66
C PRO A 73 1.58 40.92 9.03
N GLY A 74 1.93 40.62 7.78
CA GLY A 74 1.48 39.42 7.06
C GLY A 74 2.65 38.53 6.66
N ASP A 75 2.41 37.22 6.55
CA ASP A 75 3.41 36.25 6.10
C ASP A 75 3.40 36.04 4.58
N VAL A 76 4.34 35.23 4.09
CA VAL A 76 4.50 34.94 2.65
C VAL A 76 3.29 34.23 2.03
N ILE A 77 2.55 33.42 2.81
CA ILE A 77 1.33 32.74 2.32
C ILE A 77 0.22 33.78 2.15
N GLY A 78 0.03 34.64 3.15
CA GLY A 78 -0.93 35.74 3.08
C GLY A 78 -0.62 36.71 1.93
N PHE A 79 0.66 36.99 1.68
CA PHE A 79 1.11 37.74 0.50
C PHE A 79 0.66 37.07 -0.80
N TYR A 80 0.93 35.77 -0.94
CA TYR A 80 0.60 35.01 -2.13
C TYR A 80 -0.92 34.94 -2.37
N GLN A 81 -1.71 34.70 -1.32
CA GLN A 81 -3.18 34.75 -1.37
C GLN A 81 -3.69 36.09 -1.88
N ALA A 82 -3.19 37.20 -1.31
CA ALA A 82 -3.61 38.54 -1.69
C ALA A 82 -3.18 38.90 -3.12
N LYS A 83 -1.99 38.46 -3.54
CA LYS A 83 -1.43 38.76 -4.86
C LYS A 83 -2.12 37.98 -5.99
N ARG A 84 -2.48 36.72 -5.73
CA ARG A 84 -3.07 35.80 -6.72
C ARG A 84 -4.59 35.65 -6.61
N GLY A 85 -5.21 36.17 -5.56
CA GLY A 85 -6.67 36.07 -5.35
C GLY A 85 -7.13 34.63 -5.05
N VAL A 86 -6.28 33.84 -4.39
CA VAL A 86 -6.53 32.42 -4.09
C VAL A 86 -6.76 32.18 -2.60
N ASP A 87 -7.49 31.12 -2.27
CA ASP A 87 -7.66 30.70 -0.90
C ASP A 87 -6.38 30.08 -0.31
N PHE A 88 -6.39 29.82 0.99
CA PHE A 88 -5.22 29.34 1.72
C PHE A 88 -4.76 27.96 1.25
N ALA A 89 -5.69 27.06 0.93
CA ALA A 89 -5.36 25.70 0.51
C ALA A 89 -4.70 25.69 -0.87
N VAL A 90 -5.23 26.49 -1.80
CA VAL A 90 -4.67 26.67 -3.14
C VAL A 90 -3.32 27.37 -3.08
N ALA A 91 -3.19 28.44 -2.28
CA ALA A 91 -1.90 29.12 -2.08
C ALA A 91 -0.82 28.18 -1.57
N ILE A 92 -1.16 27.35 -0.58
CA ILE A 92 -0.22 26.37 -0.03
C ILE A 92 0.18 25.32 -1.05
N ALA A 93 -0.76 24.76 -1.82
CA ALA A 93 -0.43 23.74 -2.82
C ALA A 93 0.47 24.30 -3.94
N GLN A 94 0.19 25.52 -4.40
CA GLN A 94 0.99 26.18 -5.43
C GLN A 94 2.39 26.55 -4.94
N LEU A 95 2.49 27.11 -3.72
CA LEU A 95 3.79 27.39 -3.10
C LEU A 95 4.56 26.09 -2.82
N ALA A 96 3.90 25.04 -2.34
CA ALA A 96 4.56 23.76 -2.11
C ALA A 96 5.12 23.16 -3.41
N SER A 97 4.38 23.23 -4.51
CA SER A 97 4.85 22.82 -5.83
C SER A 97 6.05 23.64 -6.29
N LEU A 98 6.00 24.97 -6.13
CA LEU A 98 7.10 25.87 -6.48
C LEU A 98 8.38 25.60 -5.65
N GLY A 99 8.22 25.28 -4.36
CA GLY A 99 9.33 25.00 -3.44
C GLY A 99 9.79 23.55 -3.41
N ALA A 100 9.25 22.68 -4.27
CA ALA A 100 9.44 21.24 -4.24
C ALA A 100 9.25 20.63 -2.82
N VAL A 101 8.23 21.11 -2.11
CA VAL A 101 7.91 20.68 -0.75
C VAL A 101 7.07 19.41 -0.83
N PRO A 102 7.48 18.31 -0.18
CA PRO A 102 6.66 17.11 -0.16
C PRO A 102 5.36 17.33 0.63
N PRO A 103 4.26 16.61 0.32
CA PRO A 103 3.03 16.64 1.10
C PRO A 103 3.29 16.36 2.60
N SER A 104 2.53 17.04 3.46
CA SER A 104 2.70 16.96 4.92
C SER A 104 2.42 15.58 5.50
N VAL A 105 3.31 15.21 6.41
CA VAL A 105 3.37 13.98 7.23
C VAL A 105 2.20 13.85 8.24
N LYS A 106 1.12 14.65 8.16
CA LYS A 106 -0.05 14.50 9.05
C LYS A 106 -0.80 13.17 8.83
N THR A 107 -0.68 12.57 7.65
CA THR A 107 -1.14 11.20 7.37
C THR A 107 -0.34 10.18 8.17
N GLU A 108 0.94 10.43 8.44
CA GLU A 108 1.82 9.50 9.15
C GLU A 108 1.66 9.55 10.67
N TRP A 109 1.42 10.72 11.27
CA TRP A 109 1.13 10.79 12.72
C TRP A 109 -0.21 10.11 13.03
N ARG A 110 -1.25 10.34 12.21
CA ARG A 110 -2.52 9.64 12.35
C ARG A 110 -2.43 8.15 12.03
N ALA A 111 -1.68 7.73 11.01
CA ALA A 111 -1.48 6.31 10.73
C ALA A 111 -0.69 5.63 11.85
N ARG A 112 0.37 6.25 12.38
CA ARG A 112 1.14 5.71 13.52
C ARG A 112 0.34 5.71 14.82
N GLU A 113 -0.42 6.76 15.12
CA GLU A 113 -1.31 6.83 16.28
C GLU A 113 -2.50 5.89 16.13
N ASN A 114 -3.09 5.76 14.93
CA ASN A 114 -4.14 4.77 14.65
C ASN A 114 -3.60 3.35 14.77
N VAL A 115 -2.47 3.02 14.13
CA VAL A 115 -1.84 1.70 14.26
C VAL A 115 -1.51 1.41 15.73
N SER A 116 -0.99 2.39 16.48
CA SER A 116 -0.74 2.26 17.92
C SER A 116 -2.03 2.09 18.74
N ARG A 117 -3.11 2.82 18.43
CA ARG A 117 -4.42 2.72 19.08
C ARG A 117 -5.16 1.43 18.72
N MET A 118 -5.04 0.97 17.48
CA MET A 118 -5.62 -0.27 16.98
C MET A 118 -4.92 -1.47 17.65
N THR A 119 -3.59 -1.43 17.78
CA THR A 119 -2.82 -2.48 18.47
C THR A 119 -2.83 -2.36 20.00
N ALA A 120 -3.35 -1.27 20.58
CA ALA A 120 -3.44 -1.08 22.03
C ALA A 120 -4.40 -2.09 22.71
N SER A 121 -5.39 -2.61 21.98
CA SER A 121 -6.24 -3.71 22.43
C SER A 121 -5.66 -5.04 21.94
N LYS A 122 -4.57 -5.50 22.56
CA LYS A 122 -3.94 -6.80 22.26
C LYS A 122 -4.88 -7.95 22.66
N LYS A 123 -5.84 -8.32 21.82
CA LYS A 123 -6.38 -9.67 21.87
C LYS A 123 -5.43 -10.55 21.06
N GLN A 124 -4.44 -11.12 21.74
CA GLN A 124 -3.48 -12.02 21.12
C GLN A 124 -4.22 -13.09 20.32
N LEU A 125 -3.98 -13.14 19.01
CA LEU A 125 -4.53 -14.19 18.15
C LEU A 125 -4.05 -15.56 18.63
N ASP A 126 -4.96 -16.52 18.68
CA ASP A 126 -4.63 -17.88 19.06
C ASP A 126 -3.84 -18.56 17.93
N LYS A 127 -2.71 -19.18 18.30
CA LYS A 127 -1.92 -19.98 17.36
C LYS A 127 -2.47 -21.41 17.34
N PRO A 128 -2.88 -21.94 16.18
CA PRO A 128 -3.28 -23.34 16.09
C PRO A 128 -2.11 -24.28 16.40
N ALA A 129 -2.41 -25.42 17.00
CA ALA A 129 -1.48 -26.55 17.01
C ALA A 129 -1.37 -27.12 15.59
N LEU A 130 -0.16 -27.06 15.03
CA LEU A 130 0.18 -27.61 13.71
C LEU A 130 1.10 -28.83 13.88
N PRO A 131 1.03 -29.82 12.98
CA PRO A 131 1.94 -30.96 12.99
C PRO A 131 3.37 -30.51 12.68
N GLN A 132 4.32 -31.44 12.77
CA GLN A 132 5.67 -31.18 12.26
C GLN A 132 5.60 -30.91 10.75
N LEU A 133 6.14 -29.76 10.36
CA LEU A 133 6.17 -29.32 8.97
C LEU A 133 7.58 -29.49 8.42
N ARG A 134 7.68 -29.90 7.15
CA ARG A 134 8.94 -29.90 6.40
C ARG A 134 8.76 -29.17 5.07
N THR A 135 9.86 -28.80 4.45
CA THR A 135 9.84 -28.31 3.05
C THR A 135 9.46 -29.47 2.12
N LEU A 136 8.77 -29.16 1.02
CA LEU A 136 8.53 -30.12 -0.06
C LEU A 136 9.86 -30.51 -0.71
N ASN A 137 10.02 -31.77 -1.08
CA ASN A 137 11.16 -32.18 -1.92
C ASN A 137 10.89 -31.84 -3.39
N GLU A 138 11.87 -32.09 -4.28
CA GLU A 138 11.78 -31.76 -5.71
C GLU A 138 10.58 -32.44 -6.39
N ASP A 139 10.40 -33.76 -6.21
CA ASP A 139 9.27 -34.51 -6.79
C ASP A 139 7.90 -33.96 -6.34
N GLU A 140 7.78 -33.55 -5.07
CA GLU A 140 6.55 -32.99 -4.51
C GLU A 140 6.29 -31.57 -5.01
N GLN A 141 7.35 -30.78 -5.24
CA GLN A 141 7.25 -29.46 -5.86
C GLN A 141 6.78 -29.60 -7.32
N GLU A 142 7.35 -30.54 -8.08
CA GLU A 142 6.92 -30.85 -9.45
C GLU A 142 5.47 -31.34 -9.50
N GLN A 143 5.09 -32.24 -8.59
CA GLN A 143 3.71 -32.73 -8.49
C GLN A 143 2.74 -31.57 -8.20
N LEU A 144 3.08 -30.68 -7.26
CA LEU A 144 2.25 -29.54 -6.90
C LEU A 144 2.15 -28.53 -8.05
N ALA A 145 3.27 -28.24 -8.71
CA ALA A 145 3.33 -27.38 -9.88
C ALA A 145 2.40 -27.91 -10.99
N LYS A 146 2.51 -29.20 -11.32
CA LYS A 146 1.66 -29.87 -12.31
C LYS A 146 0.19 -29.85 -11.92
N LEU A 147 -0.13 -30.16 -10.66
CA LEU A 147 -1.50 -30.17 -10.15
C LEU A 147 -2.19 -28.81 -10.31
N ARG A 148 -1.41 -27.73 -10.26
CA ARG A 148 -1.91 -26.34 -10.23
C ARG A 148 -1.68 -25.57 -11.52
N GLY A 149 -1.05 -26.17 -12.51
CA GLY A 149 -0.66 -25.50 -13.75
C GLY A 149 0.35 -24.38 -13.52
N LEU A 150 1.25 -24.54 -12.54
CA LEU A 150 2.26 -23.55 -12.18
C LEU A 150 3.66 -24.00 -12.62
N SER A 151 4.61 -23.07 -12.66
CA SER A 151 6.04 -23.36 -12.81
C SER A 151 6.61 -24.02 -11.54
N VAL A 152 7.59 -24.91 -11.69
CA VAL A 152 8.32 -25.51 -10.56
C VAL A 152 9.08 -24.44 -9.78
N GLU A 153 9.66 -23.46 -10.49
CA GLU A 153 10.42 -22.34 -9.93
C GLU A 153 9.56 -21.49 -8.99
N GLY A 154 8.35 -21.13 -9.40
CA GLY A 154 7.39 -20.44 -8.53
C GLY A 154 7.00 -21.22 -7.27
N VAL A 155 6.82 -22.55 -7.38
CA VAL A 155 6.55 -23.40 -6.21
C VAL A 155 7.79 -23.47 -5.29
N ALA A 156 8.98 -23.58 -5.86
CA ALA A 156 10.25 -23.57 -5.14
C ALA A 156 10.46 -22.24 -4.41
N ALA A 157 10.17 -21.10 -5.04
CA ALA A 157 10.24 -19.78 -4.44
C ALA A 157 9.28 -19.64 -3.24
N ALA A 158 8.06 -20.17 -3.35
CA ALA A 158 7.12 -20.21 -2.22
C ALA A 158 7.61 -21.09 -1.06
N CYS A 159 8.32 -22.18 -1.36
CA CYS A 159 8.96 -23.05 -0.38
C CYS A 159 10.15 -22.35 0.31
N GLU A 160 11.01 -21.68 -0.45
CA GLU A 160 12.15 -20.91 0.05
C GLU A 160 11.70 -19.76 0.96
N ALA A 161 10.62 -19.06 0.57
CA ALA A 161 9.96 -18.05 1.39
C ALA A 161 9.26 -18.63 2.64
N LYS A 162 9.29 -19.96 2.84
CA LYS A 162 8.64 -20.69 3.94
C LYS A 162 7.13 -20.43 4.02
N ARG A 163 6.50 -20.21 2.87
CA ARG A 163 5.05 -20.05 2.73
C ARG A 163 4.35 -21.35 2.50
N VAL A 164 5.03 -22.29 1.86
CA VAL A 164 4.49 -23.61 1.53
C VAL A 164 5.29 -24.66 2.27
N ALA A 165 4.58 -25.62 2.85
CA ALA A 165 5.18 -26.72 3.58
C ALA A 165 4.42 -28.02 3.29
N PHE A 166 5.04 -29.13 3.68
CA PHE A 166 4.48 -30.46 3.60
C PHE A 166 4.21 -31.01 4.99
N CYS A 167 3.09 -31.73 5.12
CA CYS A 167 2.88 -32.69 6.20
C CYS A 167 1.85 -33.76 5.82
N PRO A 168 1.90 -34.95 6.41
CA PRO A 168 0.77 -35.87 6.38
C PRO A 168 -0.41 -35.31 7.21
N TRP A 169 -1.61 -35.25 6.63
CA TRP A 169 -2.82 -34.73 7.29
C TRP A 169 -4.10 -35.39 6.74
N PRO A 170 -5.18 -35.56 7.53
CA PRO A 170 -5.29 -35.33 8.98
C PRO A 170 -4.63 -36.42 9.82
N ALA A 171 -4.38 -36.15 11.11
CA ALA A 171 -3.63 -37.06 11.98
C ALA A 171 -4.22 -38.48 12.13
N TRP A 172 -5.54 -38.63 12.00
CA TRP A 172 -6.23 -39.93 12.11
C TRP A 172 -6.25 -40.73 10.81
N GLU A 173 -5.99 -40.09 9.67
CA GLU A 173 -5.94 -40.71 8.35
C GLU A 173 -4.95 -39.93 7.47
N PRO A 174 -3.64 -40.07 7.73
CA PRO A 174 -2.65 -39.18 7.15
C PRO A 174 -2.53 -39.35 5.64
N GLN A 175 -2.80 -38.28 4.90
CA GLN A 175 -2.56 -38.17 3.46
C GLN A 175 -1.44 -37.17 3.18
N PRO A 176 -0.61 -37.36 2.14
CA PRO A 176 0.36 -36.36 1.71
C PRO A 176 -0.34 -35.03 1.42
N CYS A 177 -0.01 -33.98 2.18
CA CYS A 177 -0.60 -32.66 2.02
C CYS A 177 0.48 -31.62 1.85
N TRP A 178 0.19 -30.63 1.00
CA TRP A 178 0.84 -29.33 1.07
C TRP A 178 -0.05 -28.40 1.86
N LEU A 179 0.55 -27.38 2.45
CA LEU A 179 -0.16 -26.34 3.16
C LEU A 179 0.50 -24.99 2.96
N VAL A 180 -0.30 -23.94 3.08
CA VAL A 180 0.20 -22.58 3.25
C VAL A 180 0.19 -22.19 4.71
N THR A 181 1.27 -21.55 5.17
CA THR A 181 1.39 -20.93 6.50
C THR A 181 2.62 -20.02 6.53
N ASP A 182 2.84 -19.27 7.60
CA ASP A 182 4.00 -18.37 7.75
C ASP A 182 4.74 -18.60 9.06
N SER A 183 5.77 -17.81 9.35
CA SER A 183 6.53 -17.94 10.61
C SER A 183 5.71 -17.51 11.84
N ALA A 184 4.72 -16.64 11.65
CA ALA A 184 3.82 -16.20 12.72
C ALA A 184 2.92 -17.35 13.20
N ARG A 185 2.56 -18.26 12.28
CA ARG A 185 1.78 -19.49 12.53
C ARG A 185 0.39 -19.19 13.11
N TYR A 186 -0.19 -18.04 12.79
CA TYR A 186 -1.57 -17.72 13.20
C TYR A 186 -2.61 -18.43 12.35
N VAL A 187 -2.26 -18.82 11.13
CA VAL A 187 -3.16 -19.52 10.22
C VAL A 187 -2.40 -20.55 9.38
N ALA A 188 -3.09 -21.64 9.04
CA ALA A 188 -2.63 -22.62 8.05
C ALA A 188 -3.82 -23.17 7.27
N GLN A 189 -3.63 -23.42 5.97
CA GLN A 189 -4.61 -24.11 5.13
C GLN A 189 -3.94 -25.30 4.43
N PHE A 190 -4.50 -26.49 4.64
CA PHE A 190 -4.02 -27.76 4.13
C PHE A 190 -4.84 -28.20 2.93
N ARG A 191 -4.16 -28.77 1.94
CA ARG A 191 -4.75 -29.38 0.74
C ARG A 191 -4.00 -30.67 0.43
N ARG A 192 -4.71 -31.67 -0.06
CA ARG A 192 -4.07 -32.93 -0.46
C ARG A 192 -3.16 -32.67 -1.67
N LEU A 193 -1.99 -33.31 -1.67
CA LEU A 193 -1.01 -33.21 -2.74
C LEU A 193 -1.46 -33.96 -4.01
N ASP A 194 -2.36 -34.91 -3.87
CA ASP A 194 -3.04 -35.57 -5.00
C ASP A 194 -4.24 -34.78 -5.56
N GLY A 195 -4.58 -33.64 -4.96
CA GLY A 195 -5.69 -32.80 -5.39
C GLY A 195 -7.09 -33.28 -4.97
N ALA A 196 -7.21 -34.43 -4.31
CA ALA A 196 -8.50 -34.94 -3.87
C ALA A 196 -9.07 -34.10 -2.70
N MET A 197 -10.37 -34.26 -2.44
CA MET A 197 -11.01 -33.68 -1.26
C MET A 197 -10.66 -34.47 0.01
N PHE A 198 -10.79 -33.81 1.16
CA PHE A 198 -10.81 -34.49 2.45
C PHE A 198 -12.23 -34.97 2.75
N VAL A 199 -12.34 -36.15 3.34
CA VAL A 199 -13.61 -36.66 3.88
C VAL A 199 -13.58 -36.49 5.39
N ARG A 200 -14.54 -35.77 5.96
CA ARG A 200 -14.67 -35.59 7.40
C ARG A 200 -15.31 -36.83 8.04
N HIS A 201 -15.21 -36.94 9.38
CA HIS A 201 -15.86 -38.01 10.14
C HIS A 201 -17.40 -38.07 9.97
N ASP A 202 -18.03 -36.95 9.59
CA ASP A 202 -19.46 -36.86 9.30
C ASP A 202 -19.80 -37.18 7.83
N GLY A 203 -18.82 -37.64 7.05
CA GLY A 203 -18.95 -37.97 5.62
C GLY A 203 -18.92 -36.76 4.70
N ARG A 204 -18.83 -35.52 5.20
CA ARG A 204 -18.78 -34.33 4.35
C ARG A 204 -17.43 -34.17 3.69
N GLU A 205 -17.46 -33.84 2.40
CA GLU A 205 -16.26 -33.52 1.64
C GLU A 205 -15.89 -32.04 1.77
N ILE A 206 -14.61 -31.76 1.98
CA ILE A 206 -14.06 -30.41 2.01
C ILE A 206 -12.81 -30.32 1.13
N LYS A 207 -12.73 -29.26 0.32
CA LYS A 207 -11.59 -29.02 -0.61
C LYS A 207 -10.29 -28.68 0.15
N CYS A 208 -10.40 -28.09 1.33
CA CYS A 208 -9.26 -27.73 2.16
C CYS A 208 -9.61 -27.78 3.65
N TRP A 209 -8.58 -27.93 4.48
CA TRP A 209 -8.69 -27.82 5.93
C TRP A 209 -8.04 -26.51 6.36
N SER A 210 -8.72 -25.66 7.12
CA SER A 210 -8.10 -24.44 7.68
C SER A 210 -7.99 -24.55 9.20
N LYS A 211 -6.90 -24.01 9.76
CA LYS A 211 -6.64 -23.92 11.20
C LYS A 211 -6.19 -22.50 11.55
N GLY A 212 -6.62 -22.01 12.71
CA GLY A 212 -6.18 -20.71 13.23
C GLY A 212 -7.10 -19.56 12.83
N SER A 213 -6.53 -18.36 12.73
CA SER A 213 -7.27 -17.11 12.52
C SER A 213 -7.35 -16.75 11.04
N PRO A 214 -8.52 -16.83 10.38
CA PRO A 214 -8.68 -16.48 8.96
C PRO A 214 -8.50 -14.98 8.69
N THR A 215 -8.47 -14.15 9.74
CA THR A 215 -8.21 -12.71 9.63
C THR A 215 -6.74 -12.37 9.46
N TRP A 216 -5.83 -13.28 9.81
CA TRP A 216 -4.39 -13.01 9.69
C TRP A 216 -3.98 -13.11 8.21
N PRO A 217 -3.49 -12.04 7.58
CA PRO A 217 -2.90 -12.11 6.25
C PRO A 217 -1.58 -12.88 6.36
N LEU A 218 -1.59 -14.11 5.87
CA LEU A 218 -0.45 -15.00 5.85
C LEU A 218 0.69 -14.34 5.05
N GLY A 219 1.87 -14.27 5.65
CA GLY A 219 3.06 -13.67 5.05
C GLY A 219 3.28 -12.20 5.42
N ALA A 220 2.34 -11.55 6.11
CA ALA A 220 2.46 -10.15 6.48
C ALA A 220 3.67 -9.87 7.36
N GLY A 221 4.01 -10.78 8.28
CA GLY A 221 5.17 -10.63 9.17
C GLY A 221 6.52 -10.62 8.45
N GLU A 222 6.54 -11.00 7.18
CA GLU A 222 7.74 -11.18 6.38
C GLU A 222 7.76 -10.29 5.13
N ILE A 223 6.86 -9.30 5.05
CA ILE A 223 6.91 -8.26 4.02
C ILE A 223 8.25 -7.52 4.04
N GLY A 224 8.86 -7.34 5.21
CA GLY A 224 10.22 -6.81 5.35
C GLY A 224 10.46 -5.49 4.60
N GLU A 225 11.53 -5.47 3.81
CA GLU A 225 11.97 -4.30 3.05
C GLU A 225 11.28 -4.16 1.68
N GLN A 226 10.55 -5.18 1.21
CA GLN A 226 9.82 -5.12 -0.07
C GLN A 226 8.91 -3.90 -0.11
N SER A 227 8.91 -3.17 -1.23
CA SER A 227 8.16 -1.91 -1.37
C SER A 227 6.68 -2.11 -1.65
N ALA A 228 6.32 -3.30 -2.16
CA ALA A 228 4.97 -3.63 -2.58
C ALA A 228 4.51 -5.01 -2.07
N VAL A 229 3.20 -5.23 -2.11
CA VAL A 229 2.55 -6.47 -1.69
C VAL A 229 1.47 -6.85 -2.69
N LEU A 230 1.52 -8.10 -3.16
CA LEU A 230 0.41 -8.77 -3.84
C LEU A 230 -0.44 -9.47 -2.77
N LEU A 231 -1.70 -9.05 -2.60
CA LEU A 231 -2.64 -9.61 -1.64
C LEU A 231 -3.73 -10.42 -2.36
N VAL A 232 -3.94 -11.66 -1.96
CA VAL A 232 -4.87 -12.61 -2.62
C VAL A 232 -5.80 -13.35 -1.64
N GLU A 233 -6.87 -13.97 -2.15
CA GLU A 233 -7.97 -14.54 -1.34
C GLU A 233 -7.83 -16.03 -0.96
N GLY A 234 -6.68 -16.64 -1.25
CA GLY A 234 -6.51 -18.08 -1.03
C GLY A 234 -5.07 -18.58 -1.01
N GLY A 235 -4.92 -19.80 -0.50
CA GLY A 235 -3.62 -20.48 -0.47
C GLY A 235 -3.15 -20.98 -1.83
N ALA A 236 -4.07 -21.29 -2.75
CA ALA A 236 -3.71 -21.64 -4.13
C ALA A 236 -3.30 -20.38 -4.92
N ASP A 237 -4.00 -19.27 -4.69
CA ASP A 237 -3.68 -17.97 -5.27
C ASP A 237 -2.34 -17.45 -4.78
N MET A 238 -1.98 -17.75 -3.53
CA MET A 238 -0.66 -17.43 -3.01
C MET A 238 0.45 -18.09 -3.86
N LEU A 239 0.30 -19.39 -4.16
CA LEU A 239 1.23 -20.11 -5.03
C LEU A 239 1.26 -19.50 -6.44
N ALA A 240 0.10 -19.14 -6.98
CA ALA A 240 0.02 -18.47 -8.28
C ALA A 240 0.70 -17.09 -8.27
N GLY A 241 0.59 -16.35 -7.16
CA GLY A 241 1.31 -15.10 -6.95
C GLY A 241 2.83 -15.28 -7.00
N TYR A 242 3.36 -16.32 -6.35
CA TYR A 242 4.78 -16.67 -6.47
C TYR A 242 5.16 -17.08 -7.90
N HIS A 243 4.34 -17.88 -8.57
CA HIS A 243 4.54 -18.26 -9.97
C HIS A 243 4.69 -17.03 -10.89
N PHE A 244 3.77 -16.07 -10.81
CA PHE A 244 3.82 -14.89 -11.65
C PHE A 244 4.98 -13.95 -11.29
N LEU A 245 5.14 -13.63 -10.01
CA LEU A 245 6.20 -12.71 -9.59
C LEU A 245 7.60 -13.28 -9.82
N GLU A 246 7.78 -14.60 -9.69
CA GLU A 246 9.03 -15.25 -10.07
C GLU A 246 9.25 -15.16 -11.58
N GLY A 247 8.24 -15.51 -12.38
CA GLY A 247 8.31 -15.41 -13.85
C GLY A 247 8.60 -13.99 -14.36
N PHE A 248 8.17 -12.96 -13.64
CA PHE A 248 8.43 -11.56 -13.97
C PHE A 248 9.66 -10.95 -13.25
N GLY A 249 10.37 -11.71 -12.42
CA GLY A 249 11.54 -11.22 -11.67
C GLY A 249 11.20 -10.07 -10.71
N ARG A 250 10.14 -10.24 -9.91
CA ARG A 250 9.59 -9.20 -9.02
C ARG A 250 9.56 -9.59 -7.54
N LEU A 251 9.95 -10.81 -7.16
CA LEU A 251 9.94 -11.26 -5.76
C LEU A 251 10.83 -10.44 -4.82
N GLU A 252 11.89 -9.79 -5.32
CA GLU A 252 12.71 -8.88 -4.51
C GLU A 252 11.98 -7.58 -4.13
N GLN A 253 11.00 -7.16 -4.94
CA GLN A 253 10.29 -5.88 -4.78
C GLN A 253 8.89 -6.06 -4.19
N VAL A 254 8.28 -7.21 -4.43
CA VAL A 254 6.87 -7.51 -4.15
C VAL A 254 6.77 -8.73 -3.25
N ALA A 255 6.23 -8.55 -2.05
CA ALA A 255 5.88 -9.65 -1.16
C ALA A 255 4.52 -10.26 -1.56
N VAL A 256 4.31 -11.55 -1.31
CA VAL A 256 3.00 -12.21 -1.50
C VAL A 256 2.35 -12.43 -0.14
N CYS A 257 1.12 -11.96 0.02
CA CYS A 257 0.29 -12.20 1.20
C CYS A 257 -1.05 -12.83 0.81
N ALA A 258 -1.61 -13.66 1.68
CA ALA A 258 -2.91 -14.28 1.43
C ALA A 258 -3.83 -14.19 2.65
N VAL A 259 -5.10 -13.83 2.43
CA VAL A 259 -6.15 -13.90 3.46
C VAL A 259 -6.91 -15.19 3.24
N LEU A 260 -6.93 -16.08 4.24
CA LEU A 260 -7.47 -17.42 4.04
C LEU A 260 -8.95 -17.51 4.45
N GLY A 261 -9.81 -17.78 3.47
CA GLY A 261 -11.25 -18.00 3.66
C GLY A 261 -12.06 -16.71 3.59
N ALA A 262 -13.35 -16.78 3.92
CA ALA A 262 -14.31 -15.69 3.70
C ALA A 262 -14.21 -14.51 4.71
N SER A 263 -13.04 -14.28 5.31
CA SER A 263 -12.88 -13.19 6.27
C SER A 263 -12.82 -11.84 5.56
N MET A 264 -13.85 -11.03 5.77
CA MET A 264 -13.88 -9.65 5.26
C MET A 264 -13.02 -8.67 6.08
N ARG A 265 -12.20 -9.15 7.03
CA ARG A 265 -11.38 -8.30 7.90
C ARG A 265 -9.96 -8.83 8.05
N LEU A 266 -9.02 -7.91 8.04
CA LEU A 266 -7.64 -8.15 8.41
C LEU A 266 -7.45 -8.01 9.93
N ALA A 267 -6.60 -8.88 10.48
CA ALA A 267 -6.12 -8.78 11.84
C ALA A 267 -5.44 -7.43 12.04
N VAL A 268 -5.84 -6.73 13.11
CA VAL A 268 -5.33 -5.41 13.44
C VAL A 268 -3.81 -5.44 13.69
N GLU A 269 -3.33 -6.53 14.27
CA GLU A 269 -1.92 -6.79 14.53
C GLU A 269 -1.07 -6.93 13.25
N ALA A 270 -1.70 -7.21 12.11
CA ALA A 270 -1.02 -7.35 10.83
C ALA A 270 -0.90 -6.03 10.06
N LEU A 271 -1.81 -5.08 10.29
CA LEU A 271 -1.83 -3.78 9.60
C LEU A 271 -0.51 -2.99 9.67
N PRO A 272 0.26 -2.98 10.79
CA PRO A 272 1.56 -2.29 10.83
C PRO A 272 2.54 -2.74 9.73
N TYR A 273 2.49 -4.00 9.27
CA TYR A 273 3.42 -4.50 8.26
C TYR A 273 3.18 -3.92 6.86
N PHE A 274 2.00 -3.34 6.63
CA PHE A 274 1.61 -2.72 5.36
C PHE A 274 1.86 -1.21 5.33
N TYR A 275 2.34 -0.61 6.43
CA TYR A 275 2.59 0.83 6.49
C TYR A 275 3.59 1.28 5.41
N ARG A 276 3.20 2.30 4.61
CA ARG A 276 3.95 2.82 3.46
C ARG A 276 4.26 1.78 2.37
N LYS A 277 3.57 0.65 2.36
CA LYS A 277 3.65 -0.32 1.27
C LYS A 277 2.59 0.00 0.22
N ARG A 278 2.87 -0.37 -1.03
CA ARG A 278 1.86 -0.42 -2.09
C ARG A 278 1.24 -1.80 -2.10
N VAL A 279 -0.07 -1.90 -2.03
CA VAL A 279 -0.78 -3.17 -1.96
C VAL A 279 -1.69 -3.28 -3.16
N ARG A 280 -1.44 -4.27 -4.00
CA ARG A 280 -2.38 -4.66 -5.05
C ARG A 280 -3.16 -5.86 -4.57
N ILE A 281 -4.48 -5.72 -4.50
CA ILE A 281 -5.39 -6.80 -4.15
C ILE A 281 -5.90 -7.42 -5.45
N VAL A 282 -5.64 -8.72 -5.66
CA VAL A 282 -6.26 -9.47 -6.77
C VAL A 282 -7.49 -10.17 -6.22
N LEU A 283 -8.62 -9.88 -6.85
CA LEU A 283 -9.93 -10.27 -6.33
C LEU A 283 -10.42 -11.55 -6.99
N ASP A 284 -11.14 -12.36 -6.22
CA ASP A 284 -11.97 -13.40 -6.79
C ASP A 284 -13.11 -12.76 -7.59
N ASP A 285 -13.47 -13.32 -8.75
CA ASP A 285 -14.50 -12.77 -9.64
C ASP A 285 -15.92 -13.17 -9.20
N ASP A 286 -16.25 -12.78 -7.96
CA ASP A 286 -17.56 -12.88 -7.34
C ASP A 286 -17.89 -11.70 -6.38
N GLU A 287 -19.11 -11.70 -5.86
CA GLU A 287 -19.60 -10.66 -4.94
C GLU A 287 -18.88 -10.69 -3.58
N ALA A 288 -18.45 -11.87 -3.13
CA ALA A 288 -17.77 -12.00 -1.84
C ALA A 288 -16.37 -11.39 -1.89
N GLY A 289 -15.60 -11.67 -2.95
CA GLY A 289 -14.27 -11.11 -3.17
C GLY A 289 -14.30 -9.59 -3.33
N THR A 290 -15.25 -9.08 -4.12
CA THR A 290 -15.46 -7.62 -4.27
C THR A 290 -15.73 -6.93 -2.92
N ASN A 291 -16.57 -7.55 -2.08
CA ASN A 291 -16.89 -7.00 -0.75
C ASN A 291 -15.71 -7.12 0.23
N ALA A 292 -14.94 -8.20 0.17
CA ALA A 292 -13.75 -8.38 0.98
C ALA A 292 -12.66 -7.35 0.63
N ALA A 293 -12.40 -7.16 -0.66
CA ALA A 293 -11.48 -6.17 -1.21
C ALA A 293 -11.76 -4.75 -0.71
N ALA A 294 -13.03 -4.33 -0.75
CA ALA A 294 -13.45 -3.01 -0.29
C ALA A 294 -13.10 -2.80 1.19
N ARG A 295 -13.33 -3.83 2.02
CA ARG A 295 -13.01 -3.78 3.46
C ARG A 295 -11.51 -3.79 3.73
N TRP A 296 -10.75 -4.62 3.02
CA TRP A 296 -9.30 -4.64 3.16
C TRP A 296 -8.69 -3.32 2.70
N THR A 297 -9.18 -2.76 1.59
CA THR A 297 -8.76 -1.44 1.09
C THR A 297 -8.96 -0.36 2.15
N GLU A 298 -10.13 -0.31 2.80
CA GLU A 298 -10.41 0.60 3.90
C GLU A 298 -9.38 0.44 5.04
N GLN A 299 -9.18 -0.78 5.56
CA GLN A 299 -8.25 -1.05 6.67
C GLN A 299 -6.79 -0.75 6.33
N LEU A 300 -6.34 -1.11 5.13
CA LEU A 300 -4.96 -0.91 4.68
C LEU A 300 -4.67 0.56 4.41
N THR A 301 -5.62 1.29 3.82
CA THR A 301 -5.50 2.74 3.60
C THR A 301 -5.44 3.48 4.93
N GLU A 302 -6.28 3.11 5.91
CA GLU A 302 -6.22 3.66 7.27
C GLU A 302 -4.88 3.36 7.97
N ALA A 303 -4.29 2.20 7.67
CA ALA A 303 -2.97 1.80 8.13
C ALA A 303 -1.81 2.49 7.40
N GLY A 304 -2.09 3.34 6.41
CA GLY A 304 -1.08 4.11 5.67
C GLY A 304 -0.44 3.37 4.49
N ALA A 305 -1.09 2.34 3.95
CA ALA A 305 -0.73 1.74 2.67
C ALA A 305 -1.37 2.50 1.51
N ALA A 306 -0.74 2.47 0.33
CA ALA A 306 -1.38 2.82 -0.94
C ALA A 306 -2.00 1.54 -1.51
N VAL A 307 -3.29 1.55 -1.86
CA VAL A 307 -4.01 0.32 -2.22
C VAL A 307 -4.68 0.47 -3.58
N GLU A 308 -4.49 -0.54 -4.43
CA GLU A 308 -5.20 -0.73 -5.69
C GLU A 308 -5.86 -2.11 -5.69
N SER A 309 -6.98 -2.24 -6.39
CA SER A 309 -7.62 -3.54 -6.66
C SER A 309 -7.52 -3.87 -8.14
N PHE A 310 -7.18 -5.12 -8.44
CA PHE A 310 -7.13 -5.66 -9.79
C PHE A 310 -8.19 -6.75 -9.94
N SER A 311 -9.08 -6.58 -10.90
CA SER A 311 -10.15 -7.53 -11.18
C SER A 311 -9.74 -8.52 -12.27
N LEU A 312 -10.07 -9.79 -12.06
CA LEU A 312 -9.92 -10.85 -13.06
C LEU A 312 -11.16 -11.00 -13.96
N SER A 313 -12.18 -10.15 -13.77
CA SER A 313 -13.44 -10.24 -14.52
C SER A 313 -13.23 -10.14 -16.03
N GLY A 314 -13.87 -11.05 -16.76
CA GLY A 314 -13.84 -11.07 -18.22
C GLY A 314 -12.73 -11.92 -18.84
N LEU A 315 -11.82 -12.46 -18.04
CA LEU A 315 -10.77 -13.37 -18.50
C LEU A 315 -11.28 -14.82 -18.62
N THR A 316 -10.74 -15.55 -19.60
CA THR A 316 -11.05 -16.97 -19.83
C THR A 316 -9.80 -17.83 -19.95
N THR A 317 -9.84 -19.05 -19.42
CA THR A 317 -8.77 -20.06 -19.51
C THR A 317 -8.59 -20.58 -20.93
N LYS A 318 -7.53 -21.38 -21.17
CA LYS A 318 -7.31 -22.10 -22.45
C LYS A 318 -8.52 -22.92 -22.91
N GLU A 319 -9.27 -23.44 -21.94
CA GLU A 319 -10.44 -24.27 -22.16
C GLU A 319 -11.75 -23.46 -22.32
N GLY A 320 -11.65 -22.13 -22.35
CA GLY A 320 -12.80 -21.21 -22.44
C GLY A 320 -13.60 -21.10 -21.13
N LEU A 321 -13.05 -21.58 -20.01
CA LEU A 321 -13.68 -21.44 -18.69
C LEU A 321 -13.42 -20.04 -18.14
N LYS A 322 -14.38 -19.51 -17.38
CA LYS A 322 -14.21 -18.23 -16.67
C LYS A 322 -13.07 -18.34 -15.65
N VAL A 323 -12.13 -17.39 -15.68
CA VAL A 323 -11.09 -17.25 -14.64
C VAL A 323 -11.77 -16.71 -13.38
N LYS A 324 -11.71 -17.47 -12.28
CA LYS A 324 -12.39 -17.08 -11.03
C LYS A 324 -11.44 -16.51 -10.01
N ASP A 325 -10.23 -17.04 -9.97
CA ASP A 325 -9.20 -16.71 -9.00
C ASP A 325 -7.82 -16.61 -9.68
N LEU A 326 -6.79 -16.22 -8.94
CA LEU A 326 -5.46 -16.04 -9.49
C LEU A 326 -4.82 -17.37 -9.90
N ASN A 327 -5.19 -18.49 -9.26
CA ASN A 327 -4.70 -19.80 -9.69
C ASN A 327 -5.27 -20.22 -11.05
N ASP A 328 -6.54 -19.95 -11.32
CA ASP A 328 -7.16 -20.15 -12.64
C ASP A 328 -6.46 -19.33 -13.73
N LEU A 329 -5.91 -18.15 -13.38
CA LEU A 329 -5.16 -17.32 -14.33
C LEU A 329 -3.91 -18.02 -14.87
N ALA A 330 -3.30 -18.95 -14.13
CA ALA A 330 -2.15 -19.72 -14.63
C ALA A 330 -2.54 -20.71 -15.75
N LEU A 331 -3.84 -20.94 -15.94
CA LEU A 331 -4.40 -21.85 -16.94
C LEU A 331 -4.90 -21.10 -18.20
N VAL A 332 -4.60 -19.81 -18.37
CA VAL A 332 -4.94 -19.05 -19.59
C VAL A 332 -3.96 -19.27 -20.73
N GLU A 333 -4.37 -18.98 -21.97
CA GLU A 333 -3.46 -19.03 -23.13
C GLU A 333 -2.30 -18.06 -22.97
N GLU A 334 -1.10 -18.44 -23.44
CA GLU A 334 0.06 -17.54 -23.40
C GLU A 334 -0.20 -16.21 -24.12
N SER A 335 -1.06 -16.24 -25.14
CA SER A 335 -1.52 -15.05 -25.86
C SER A 335 -2.34 -14.07 -25.02
N ALA A 336 -3.02 -14.52 -23.95
CA ALA A 336 -3.71 -13.62 -23.03
C ALA A 336 -2.73 -12.70 -22.30
N TRP A 337 -1.48 -13.14 -22.10
CA TRP A 337 -0.41 -12.30 -21.57
C TRP A 337 0.11 -11.26 -22.57
N LEU A 338 -0.38 -11.21 -23.81
CA LEU A 338 -0.15 -10.06 -24.68
C LEU A 338 -0.99 -8.85 -24.27
N ASP A 339 -2.03 -9.05 -23.47
CA ASP A 339 -2.83 -7.98 -22.89
C ASP A 339 -1.95 -7.08 -21.97
N PRO A 340 -1.82 -5.78 -22.28
CA PRO A 340 -1.01 -4.86 -21.49
C PRO A 340 -1.55 -4.64 -20.08
N GLU A 341 -2.86 -4.65 -19.87
CA GLU A 341 -3.48 -4.44 -18.56
C GLU A 341 -3.20 -5.65 -17.65
N LEU A 342 -3.31 -6.87 -18.19
CA LEU A 342 -2.99 -8.09 -17.45
C LEU A 342 -1.51 -8.15 -17.07
N LYS A 343 -0.61 -7.74 -17.98
CA LYS A 343 0.82 -7.62 -17.67
C LYS A 343 1.11 -6.54 -16.63
N ALA A 344 0.45 -5.39 -16.71
CA ALA A 344 0.62 -4.29 -15.78
C ALA A 344 0.30 -4.71 -14.33
N ALA A 345 -0.67 -5.62 -14.15
CA ALA A 345 -1.02 -6.18 -12.84
C ALA A 345 0.16 -6.83 -12.08
N PHE A 346 1.20 -7.29 -12.79
CA PHE A 346 2.40 -7.88 -12.18
C PHE A 346 3.67 -7.07 -12.39
N LEU A 347 3.68 -6.09 -13.30
CA LEU A 347 4.87 -5.31 -13.66
C LEU A 347 4.86 -3.88 -13.15
N ASP A 348 3.69 -3.23 -13.12
CA ASP A 348 3.53 -1.85 -12.71
C ASP A 348 3.22 -1.78 -11.22
N TRP A 349 4.14 -1.24 -10.44
CA TRP A 349 4.00 -1.11 -8.99
C TRP A 349 4.22 0.33 -8.53
N ASP A 350 4.20 1.31 -9.44
CA ASP A 350 4.50 2.73 -9.14
C ASP A 350 3.23 3.59 -9.03
N PHE A 351 2.20 3.03 -8.40
CA PHE A 351 0.91 3.69 -8.13
C PHE A 351 0.82 4.33 -6.73
#